data_AF-A0A7X8WT94-F1
#
_entry.id   AF-A0A7X8WT94-F1
#
_cell.length_a   1.000
_cell.length_b   1.000
_cell.length_c   1.000
_cell.angle_alpha   90.00
_cell.angle_beta   90.00
_cell.angle_gamma   90.00
#
_symmetry.space_group_name_H-M   'P 1'
#
loop_
_entity.id
_entity.type
_entity.pdbx_description
1 polymer ?
#
loop_
_entity_poly.entity_id
_entity_poly.type
_entity_poly.pdbx_seq_one_letter_code
_entity_poly.pdbx_strand_id
1 'polypeptide(L)'
;MNNIIEFPDYKALKEEVDQLRKNLADVVVQRDELKHIACKNIEAQYMLEIGTFEYKAYQTYCDYLRLRRKTELIQARKNRDELIILDEIEKQLDLEFKNYQKKLNEQLNKMNAALKRNQMRVLSQDDSKELKDLYRKIVKALHPDLHPKQARQMKELFINAVYAYENGNLDDMRVIYELIRQTDPDIPAKDSMQMLKKEKERLQTMIQDIEAQINTIKQTYPYILLKYLDSEVEKHKKLDEIAALQKSYEEAIKTQNERIAALVGDKKWEIL
;
A
#
# COMPACT_ATOMS: atom_id res chain seq x y z
N MET A 1 -56.59 -17.83 14.75
CA MET A 1 -55.21 -17.52 15.20
C MET A 1 -54.31 -18.62 14.68
N ASN A 2 -53.59 -18.38 13.58
CA ASN A 2 -52.65 -19.37 13.02
C ASN A 2 -51.35 -19.32 13.82
N ASN A 3 -51.15 -20.27 14.73
CA ASN A 3 -49.83 -20.54 15.30
C ASN A 3 -48.95 -21.14 14.20
N ILE A 4 -48.10 -20.32 13.61
CA ILE A 4 -47.03 -20.78 12.74
C ILE A 4 -46.00 -21.44 13.66
N ILE A 5 -45.95 -22.77 13.65
CA ILE A 5 -44.90 -23.54 14.30
C ILE A 5 -43.63 -23.34 13.44
N GLU A 6 -42.76 -22.41 13.84
CA GLU A 6 -41.41 -22.36 13.28
C GLU A 6 -40.65 -23.61 13.76
N PHE A 7 -40.19 -24.42 12.81
CA PHE A 7 -39.40 -25.61 13.10
C PHE A 7 -38.07 -25.22 13.77
N PRO A 8 -37.64 -25.89 14.86
CA PRO A 8 -36.40 -25.56 15.57
C PRO A 8 -35.17 -25.46 14.66
N ASP A 9 -35.06 -26.35 13.68
CA ASP A 9 -33.96 -26.37 12.71
C ASP A 9 -33.91 -25.12 11.82
N TYR A 10 -35.08 -24.57 11.46
CA TYR A 10 -35.16 -23.34 10.68
C TYR A 10 -34.70 -22.13 11.48
N LYS A 11 -35.12 -22.05 12.75
CA LYS A 11 -34.71 -20.97 13.66
C LYS A 11 -33.20 -21.00 13.90
N ALA A 12 -32.64 -22.17 14.19
CA ALA A 12 -31.20 -22.33 14.40
C ALA A 12 -30.39 -21.96 13.13
N LEU A 13 -30.82 -22.39 11.95
CA LEU A 13 -30.14 -22.05 10.69
C LEU A 13 -30.22 -20.55 10.39
N LYS A 14 -31.36 -19.91 10.67
CA LYS A 14 -31.52 -18.46 10.51
C LYS A 14 -30.58 -17.69 11.45
N GLU A 15 -30.50 -18.08 12.72
CA GLU A 15 -29.58 -17.50 13.70
C GLU A 15 -28.11 -17.65 13.26
N GLU A 16 -27.75 -18.81 12.71
CA GLU A 16 -26.40 -19.06 12.18
C GLU A 16 -26.08 -18.16 10.97
N VAL A 17 -27.00 -18.03 10.01
CA VAL A 17 -26.85 -17.13 8.86
C VAL A 17 -26.71 -15.68 9.33
N ASP A 18 -27.51 -15.24 10.30
CA ASP A 18 -27.41 -13.89 10.84
C ASP A 18 -26.07 -13.65 11.58
N GLN A 19 -25.53 -14.67 12.24
CA GLN A 19 -24.20 -14.61 12.84
C GLN A 19 -23.10 -14.54 11.77
N LEU A 20 -23.23 -15.28 10.67
CA LEU A 20 -22.32 -15.21 9.53
C LEU A 20 -22.35 -13.85 8.84
N ARG A 21 -23.53 -13.23 8.68
CA ARG A 21 -23.65 -11.85 8.16
C ARG A 21 -22.91 -10.84 9.04
N LYS A 22 -23.02 -10.97 10.37
CA LYS A 22 -22.26 -10.14 11.32
C LYS A 22 -20.77 -10.38 11.18
N ASN A 23 -20.33 -11.64 11.10
CA ASN A 23 -18.92 -11.98 10.93
C ASN A 23 -18.35 -11.43 9.62
N LEU A 24 -19.08 -11.59 8.51
CA LEU A 24 -18.68 -11.06 7.20
C LEU A 24 -18.44 -9.55 7.27
N ALA A 25 -19.34 -8.79 7.87
CA ALA A 25 -19.14 -7.36 8.04
C ALA A 25 -17.90 -7.03 8.88
N ASP A 26 -17.62 -7.81 9.93
CA ASP A 26 -16.48 -7.59 10.81
C ASP A 26 -15.15 -7.87 10.11
N VAL A 27 -15.04 -8.97 9.35
CA VAL A 27 -13.83 -9.28 8.57
C VAL A 27 -13.61 -8.31 7.41
N VAL A 28 -14.68 -7.81 6.78
CA VAL A 28 -14.57 -6.75 5.76
C VAL A 28 -13.98 -5.48 6.38
N VAL A 29 -14.52 -5.03 7.52
CA VAL A 29 -14.01 -3.85 8.23
C VAL A 29 -12.56 -4.04 8.62
N GLN A 30 -12.18 -5.21 9.13
CA GLN A 30 -10.80 -5.53 9.49
C GLN A 30 -9.86 -5.45 8.28
N ARG A 31 -10.26 -6.02 7.13
CA ARG A 31 -9.49 -5.96 5.88
C ARG A 31 -9.28 -4.50 5.46
N ASP A 32 -10.34 -3.71 5.50
CA ASP A 32 -10.30 -2.32 5.03
C ASP A 32 -9.48 -1.43 5.98
N GLU A 33 -9.57 -1.65 7.29
CA GLU A 33 -8.72 -1.01 8.29
C GLU A 33 -7.24 -1.33 8.03
N LEU A 34 -6.91 -2.60 7.80
CA LEU A 34 -5.54 -3.01 7.48
C LEU A 34 -5.06 -2.32 6.20
N LYS A 35 -5.84 -2.38 5.13
CA LYS A 35 -5.46 -1.88 3.81
C LYS A 35 -5.37 -0.36 3.74
N HIS A 36 -6.39 0.35 4.23
CA HIS A 36 -6.54 1.79 4.00
C HIS A 36 -5.95 2.63 5.14
N ILE A 37 -5.84 2.08 6.35
CA ILE A 37 -5.33 2.81 7.51
C ILE A 37 -3.97 2.28 7.92
N ALA A 38 -3.89 1.03 8.38
CA ALA A 38 -2.67 0.48 8.97
C ALA A 38 -1.51 0.45 7.96
N CYS A 39 -1.71 -0.16 6.78
CA CYS A 39 -0.70 -0.23 5.74
C CYS A 39 -0.19 1.14 5.30
N LYS A 40 -1.09 2.11 5.11
CA LYS A 40 -0.70 3.47 4.73
C LYS A 40 0.08 4.19 5.82
N ASN A 41 -0.28 3.99 7.10
CA ASN A 41 0.45 4.54 8.24
C ASN A 41 1.84 3.92 8.35
N ILE A 42 1.93 2.59 8.25
CA ILE A 42 3.19 1.84 8.27
C ILE A 42 4.10 2.31 7.14
N GLU A 43 3.59 2.40 5.90
CA GLU A 43 4.39 2.88 4.77
C GLU A 43 4.88 4.30 5.00
N ALA A 44 4.01 5.21 5.44
CA ALA A 44 4.39 6.60 5.67
C ALA A 44 5.44 6.73 6.78
N GLN A 45 5.23 6.07 7.93
CA GLN A 45 6.17 6.12 9.04
C GLN A 45 7.53 5.53 8.64
N TYR A 46 7.53 4.39 7.94
CA TYR A 46 8.75 3.77 7.42
C TYR A 46 9.50 4.70 6.44
N MET A 47 8.79 5.35 5.52
CA MET A 47 9.41 6.30 4.60
C MET A 47 10.08 7.45 5.35
N LEU A 48 9.45 7.98 6.40
CA LEU A 48 9.99 9.08 7.20
C LEU A 48 11.20 8.66 8.03
N GLU A 49 11.17 7.48 8.65
CA GLU A 49 12.22 7.03 9.57
C GLU A 49 13.42 6.39 8.85
N ILE A 50 13.18 5.61 7.78
CA ILE A 50 14.20 4.79 7.12
C ILE A 50 14.32 5.13 5.63
N GLY A 51 13.22 5.49 4.97
CA GLY A 51 13.18 5.70 3.52
C GLY A 51 14.14 6.78 3.00
N THR A 52 14.47 7.79 3.80
CA THR A 52 15.44 8.84 3.40
C THR A 52 16.85 8.27 3.24
N PHE A 53 17.24 7.30 4.07
CA PHE A 53 18.53 6.62 3.99
C PHE A 53 18.56 5.63 2.83
N GLU A 54 17.47 4.87 2.61
CA GLU A 54 17.37 3.96 1.45
C GLU A 54 17.45 4.73 0.13
N TYR A 55 16.78 5.88 0.05
CA TYR A 55 16.85 6.77 -1.12
C TYR A 55 18.29 7.22 -1.39
N LYS A 56 18.98 7.74 -0.36
CA LYS A 56 20.37 8.19 -0.49
C LYS A 56 21.30 7.06 -0.92
N ALA A 57 21.22 5.90 -0.27
CA ALA A 57 22.03 4.74 -0.63
C ALA A 57 21.78 4.28 -2.07
N TYR A 58 20.52 4.28 -2.52
CA TYR A 58 20.18 3.94 -3.91
C TYR A 58 20.65 5.00 -4.90
N GLN A 59 20.60 6.28 -4.55
CA GLN A 59 21.16 7.36 -5.37
C GLN A 59 22.66 7.18 -5.54
N THR A 60 23.42 6.98 -4.45
CA THR A 60 24.85 6.69 -4.49
C THR A 60 25.16 5.45 -5.32
N TYR A 61 24.35 4.40 -5.21
CA TYR A 61 24.49 3.21 -6.04
C TYR A 61 24.34 3.51 -7.55
N CYS A 62 23.37 4.35 -7.91
CA CYS A 62 23.16 4.76 -9.31
C CYS A 62 24.36 5.55 -9.83
N ASP A 63 24.90 6.46 -9.03
CA ASP A 63 26.09 7.25 -9.37
C ASP A 63 27.31 6.36 -9.58
N TYR A 64 27.53 5.40 -8.67
CA TYR A 64 28.56 4.37 -8.83
C TYR A 64 28.41 3.61 -10.15
N LEU A 65 27.22 3.08 -10.43
CA LEU A 65 26.99 2.29 -11.65
C LEU A 65 27.22 3.13 -12.91
N ARG A 66 26.76 4.38 -12.91
CA ARG A 66 26.94 5.30 -14.04
C ARG A 66 28.42 5.58 -14.27
N LEU A 67 29.18 5.85 -13.21
CA LEU A 67 30.63 6.06 -13.30
C LEU A 67 31.37 4.81 -13.77
N ARG A 68 31.01 3.63 -13.24
CA ARG A 68 31.60 2.37 -13.69
C ARG A 68 31.36 2.16 -15.19
N ARG A 69 30.13 2.40 -15.65
CA ARG A 69 29.77 2.29 -17.06
C ARG A 69 30.52 3.32 -17.92
N LYS A 70 30.68 4.55 -17.44
CA LYS A 70 31.51 5.58 -18.07
C LYS A 70 32.96 5.12 -18.25
N THR A 71 33.56 4.56 -17.20
CA THR A 71 34.92 4.00 -17.24
C THR A 71 35.04 2.91 -18.31
N GLU A 72 34.07 2.00 -18.39
CA GLU A 72 34.04 0.93 -19.40
C GLU A 72 34.02 1.49 -20.82
N LEU A 73 33.18 2.50 -21.09
CA LEU A 73 33.07 3.13 -22.41
C LEU A 73 34.34 3.87 -22.81
N ILE A 74 34.95 4.63 -21.88
CA ILE A 74 36.23 5.32 -22.10
C ILE A 74 37.33 4.29 -22.40
N GLN A 75 37.43 3.24 -21.60
CA GLN A 75 38.44 2.20 -21.78
C GLN A 75 38.25 1.46 -23.13
N ALA A 76 37.01 1.16 -23.51
CA ALA A 76 36.71 0.49 -24.77
C ALA A 76 37.13 1.32 -25.99
N ARG A 77 36.84 2.63 -25.99
CA ARG A 77 37.29 3.55 -27.05
C ARG A 77 38.81 3.66 -27.09
N LYS A 78 39.47 3.80 -25.93
CA LYS A 78 40.93 3.83 -25.82
C LYS A 78 41.58 2.56 -26.38
N ASN A 79 41.04 1.39 -26.08
CA ASN A 79 41.56 0.11 -26.56
C ASN A 79 41.41 -0.08 -28.08
N ARG A 80 40.55 0.71 -28.73
CA ARG A 80 40.34 0.72 -30.18
C ARG A 80 41.04 1.90 -30.88
N ASP A 81 41.80 2.70 -30.14
CA ASP A 81 42.39 3.96 -30.60
C ASP A 81 41.35 4.95 -31.19
N GLU A 82 40.11 4.93 -30.68
CA GLU A 82 39.04 5.85 -31.07
C GLU A 82 39.11 7.17 -30.29
N LEU A 83 38.62 8.26 -30.90
CA LEU A 83 38.47 9.55 -30.21
C LEU A 83 37.46 9.45 -29.05
N ILE A 84 37.85 9.94 -27.87
CA ILE A 84 37.01 9.90 -26.68
C ILE A 84 36.18 11.19 -26.61
N ILE A 85 34.99 11.17 -27.18
CA ILE A 85 34.03 12.28 -27.08
C ILE A 85 33.17 12.07 -25.82
N LEU A 86 33.44 12.83 -24.76
CA LEU A 86 32.77 12.68 -23.47
C LEU A 86 31.27 12.99 -23.54
N ASP A 87 30.87 13.98 -24.33
CA ASP A 87 29.47 14.38 -24.47
C ASP A 87 28.60 13.26 -25.07
N GLU A 88 29.15 12.47 -26.00
CA GLU A 88 28.45 11.30 -26.55
C GLU A 88 28.29 10.20 -25.50
N ILE A 89 29.32 9.97 -24.68
CA ILE A 89 29.28 9.01 -23.59
C ILE A 89 28.22 9.42 -22.58
N GLU A 90 28.15 10.70 -22.20
CA GLU A 90 27.13 11.19 -21.28
C GLU A 90 25.71 11.04 -21.84
N LYS A 91 25.48 11.37 -23.11
CA LYS A 91 24.18 11.17 -23.77
C LYS A 91 23.78 9.69 -23.81
N GLN A 92 24.73 8.79 -24.07
CA GLN A 92 24.49 7.35 -24.02
C GLN A 92 24.12 6.91 -22.60
N LEU A 93 24.86 7.37 -21.59
CA LEU A 93 24.59 7.06 -20.19
C LEU A 93 23.22 7.58 -19.74
N ASP A 94 22.78 8.77 -20.18
CA ASP A 94 21.44 9.29 -19.88
C ASP A 94 20.34 8.37 -20.37
N LEU A 95 20.52 7.78 -21.57
CA LEU A 95 19.57 6.82 -22.10
C LEU A 95 19.62 5.49 -21.33
N GLU A 96 20.81 4.96 -21.08
CA GLU A 96 21.01 3.70 -20.34
C GLU A 96 20.45 3.77 -18.91
N PHE A 97 20.57 4.94 -18.25
CA PHE A 97 20.20 5.13 -16.84
C PHE A 97 18.80 5.72 -16.62
N LYS A 98 18.02 5.96 -17.67
CA LYS A 98 16.66 6.54 -17.56
C LYS A 98 15.74 5.79 -16.59
N ASN A 99 15.82 4.46 -16.57
CA ASN A 99 15.01 3.63 -15.67
C ASN A 99 15.42 3.78 -14.20
N TYR A 100 16.70 4.03 -13.91
CA TYR A 100 17.18 4.30 -12.56
C TYR A 100 16.65 5.64 -12.05
N GLN A 101 16.69 6.68 -12.90
CA GLN A 101 16.10 7.98 -12.58
C GLN A 101 14.60 7.87 -12.30
N LYS A 102 13.88 7.06 -13.09
CA LYS A 102 12.45 6.81 -12.85
C LYS A 102 12.21 6.21 -11.45
N LYS A 103 13.00 5.22 -11.04
CA LYS A 103 12.90 4.61 -9.70
C LYS A 103 13.20 5.60 -8.57
N LEU A 104 14.20 6.46 -8.73
CA LEU A 104 14.47 7.54 -7.76
C LEU A 104 13.28 8.50 -7.63
N ASN A 105 12.69 8.90 -8.76
CA ASN A 105 11.50 9.76 -8.75
C ASN A 105 10.28 9.06 -8.09
N GLU A 106 10.10 7.76 -8.31
CA GLU A 106 9.05 6.97 -7.65
C GLU A 106 9.24 6.95 -6.12
N GLN A 107 10.47 6.77 -5.63
CA GLN A 107 10.78 6.84 -4.20
C GLN A 107 10.53 8.23 -3.62
N LEU A 108 10.90 9.29 -4.35
CA LEU A 108 10.65 10.67 -3.93
C LEU A 108 9.14 10.98 -3.87
N ASN A 109 8.35 10.44 -4.80
CA ASN A 109 6.89 10.54 -4.74
C ASN A 109 6.31 9.86 -3.51
N LYS A 110 6.82 8.68 -3.13
CA LYS A 110 6.42 7.99 -1.90
C LYS A 110 6.76 8.81 -0.65
N MET A 111 7.96 9.42 -0.61
CA MET A 111 8.36 10.30 0.48
C MET A 111 7.41 11.51 0.62
N ASN A 112 7.09 12.15 -0.50
CA ASN A 112 6.15 13.27 -0.52
C ASN A 112 4.74 12.84 -0.05
N ALA A 113 4.29 11.64 -0.44
CA ALA A 113 3.03 11.08 0.04
C ALA A 113 3.06 10.83 1.55
N ALA A 114 4.17 10.32 2.09
CA ALA A 114 4.37 10.12 3.52
C ALA A 114 4.31 11.43 4.32
N LEU A 115 4.98 12.49 3.82
CA LEU A 115 4.92 13.82 4.42
C LEU A 115 3.50 14.39 4.42
N LYS A 116 2.79 14.31 3.29
CA LYS A 116 1.39 14.74 3.20
C LYS A 116 0.49 13.98 4.16
N ARG A 117 0.72 12.67 4.32
CA ARG A 117 -0.04 11.85 5.26
C ARG A 117 0.23 12.25 6.72
N ASN A 118 1.48 12.52 7.07
CA ASN A 118 1.84 12.96 8.42
C ASN A 118 1.27 14.35 8.78
N GLN A 119 1.05 15.19 7.78
CA GLN A 119 0.42 16.52 7.94
C GLN A 119 -1.12 16.45 8.01
N MET A 120 -1.73 15.31 7.68
CA MET A 120 -3.17 15.15 7.72
C MET A 120 -3.66 15.21 9.17
N ARG A 121 -4.85 15.80 9.39
CA ARG A 121 -5.46 15.89 10.71
C ARG A 121 -5.58 14.50 11.32
N VAL A 122 -4.91 14.28 12.44
CA VAL A 122 -5.06 13.07 13.24
C VAL A 122 -6.40 13.18 13.97
N LEU A 123 -7.31 12.23 13.72
CA LEU A 123 -8.55 12.13 14.48
C LEU A 123 -8.23 11.87 15.95
N SER A 124 -9.05 12.40 16.85
CA SER A 124 -8.98 12.01 18.26
C SER A 124 -9.27 10.51 18.41
N GLN A 125 -8.90 9.92 19.55
CA GLN A 125 -9.22 8.51 19.79
C GLN A 125 -10.72 8.24 19.74
N ASP A 126 -11.54 9.20 20.19
CA ASP A 126 -13.00 9.06 20.20
C ASP A 126 -13.58 9.23 18.79
N ASP A 127 -13.11 10.21 18.02
CA ASP A 127 -13.51 10.37 16.62
C ASP A 127 -13.13 9.16 15.76
N SER A 128 -11.96 8.55 16.02
CA SER A 128 -11.50 7.34 15.32
C SER A 128 -12.36 6.13 15.64
N LYS A 129 -12.73 5.95 16.92
CA LYS A 129 -13.69 4.92 17.33
C LYS A 129 -15.05 5.13 16.67
N GLU A 130 -15.56 6.37 16.68
CA GLU A 130 -16.83 6.70 16.05
C GLU A 130 -16.81 6.43 14.54
N LEU A 131 -15.76 6.85 13.84
CA LEU A 131 -15.58 6.59 12.41
C LEU A 131 -15.66 5.08 12.12
N LYS A 132 -14.95 4.27 12.91
CA LYS A 132 -14.93 2.82 12.77
C LYS A 132 -16.30 2.20 13.04
N ASP A 133 -17.00 2.65 14.08
CA ASP A 133 -18.32 2.15 14.43
C ASP A 133 -19.36 2.51 13.37
N LEU A 134 -19.33 3.72 12.83
CA LEU A 134 -20.18 4.15 11.72
C LEU A 134 -19.88 3.33 10.45
N TYR A 135 -18.61 3.17 10.11
CA TYR A 135 -18.20 2.37 8.95
C TYR A 135 -18.69 0.92 9.06
N ARG A 136 -18.56 0.30 10.24
CA ARG A 136 -19.09 -1.05 10.49
C ARG A 136 -20.60 -1.15 10.28
N LYS A 137 -21.36 -0.15 10.72
CA LYS A 137 -22.81 -0.11 10.51
C LYS A 137 -23.16 0.05 9.02
N ILE A 138 -22.40 0.87 8.30
CA ILE A 138 -22.58 1.09 6.85
C ILE A 138 -22.24 -0.17 6.05
N VAL A 139 -21.15 -0.86 6.37
CA VAL A 139 -20.80 -2.16 5.75
C VAL A 139 -21.96 -3.15 5.93
N LYS A 140 -22.51 -3.27 7.15
CA LYS A 140 -23.67 -4.16 7.40
C LYS A 140 -24.89 -3.80 6.55
N ALA A 141 -25.12 -2.52 6.30
CA ALA A 141 -26.30 -2.04 5.60
C ALA A 141 -26.15 -2.04 4.07
N LEU A 142 -24.94 -1.83 3.54
CA LEU A 142 -24.73 -1.55 2.10
C LEU A 142 -23.68 -2.43 1.42
N HIS A 143 -23.02 -3.36 2.11
CA HIS A 143 -21.98 -4.15 1.47
C HIS A 143 -22.59 -5.01 0.34
N PRO A 144 -22.03 -4.98 -0.89
CA PRO A 144 -22.59 -5.72 -2.03
C PRO A 144 -22.71 -7.23 -1.81
N ASP A 145 -21.82 -7.82 -1.01
CA ASP A 145 -21.89 -9.26 -0.69
C ASP A 145 -23.07 -9.59 0.24
N LEU A 146 -23.42 -8.68 1.15
CA LEU A 146 -24.58 -8.83 2.03
C LEU A 146 -25.88 -8.50 1.28
N HIS A 147 -25.83 -7.55 0.36
CA HIS A 147 -27.00 -7.01 -0.36
C HIS A 147 -26.79 -7.02 -1.89
N PRO A 148 -26.68 -8.21 -2.52
CA PRO A 148 -26.28 -8.32 -3.93
C PRO A 148 -27.27 -7.66 -4.90
N LYS A 149 -28.56 -7.63 -4.52
CA LYS A 149 -29.66 -7.06 -5.31
C LYS A 149 -29.92 -5.57 -5.02
N GLN A 150 -29.09 -4.90 -4.21
CA GLN A 150 -29.30 -3.49 -3.87
C GLN A 150 -29.22 -2.57 -5.10
N ALA A 151 -29.97 -1.47 -5.03
CA ALA A 151 -30.00 -0.45 -6.07
C ALA A 151 -28.61 0.14 -6.34
N ARG A 152 -28.39 0.64 -7.56
CA ARG A 152 -27.11 1.21 -7.98
C ARG A 152 -26.67 2.37 -7.08
N GLN A 153 -27.60 3.24 -6.69
CA GLN A 153 -27.35 4.38 -5.80
C GLN A 153 -26.82 3.92 -4.43
N MET A 154 -27.30 2.79 -3.91
CA MET A 154 -26.84 2.22 -2.64
C MET A 154 -25.41 1.65 -2.75
N LYS A 155 -25.06 1.07 -3.91
CA LYS A 155 -23.66 0.67 -4.21
C LYS A 155 -22.74 1.89 -4.28
N GLU A 156 -23.17 2.95 -4.93
CA GLU A 156 -22.41 4.21 -5.02
C GLU A 156 -22.23 4.85 -3.63
N LEU A 157 -23.27 4.84 -2.80
CA LEU A 157 -23.20 5.32 -1.43
C LEU A 157 -22.19 4.52 -0.57
N PHE A 158 -22.11 3.20 -0.77
CA PHE A 158 -21.09 2.38 -0.14
C PHE A 158 -19.67 2.74 -0.59
N ILE A 159 -19.45 2.98 -1.89
CA ILE A 159 -18.15 3.42 -2.41
C ILE A 159 -17.72 4.74 -1.76
N ASN A 160 -18.65 5.68 -1.60
CA ASN A 160 -18.39 6.94 -0.90
C ASN A 160 -18.03 6.71 0.57
N ALA A 161 -18.66 5.74 1.24
CA ALA A 161 -18.31 5.38 2.61
C ALA A 161 -16.89 4.82 2.72
N VAL A 162 -16.47 3.97 1.77
CA VAL A 162 -15.08 3.47 1.71
C VAL A 162 -14.11 4.64 1.55
N TYR A 163 -14.41 5.60 0.67
CA TYR A 163 -13.58 6.79 0.48
C TYR A 163 -13.51 7.67 1.73
N ALA A 164 -14.65 7.89 2.41
CA ALA A 164 -14.69 8.63 3.66
C ALA A 164 -13.86 7.94 4.75
N TYR A 165 -13.95 6.61 4.86
CA TYR A 165 -13.16 5.82 5.81
C TYR A 165 -11.66 5.93 5.54
N GLU A 166 -11.27 5.78 4.28
CA GLU A 166 -9.87 5.85 3.84
C GLU A 166 -9.20 7.20 4.12
N ASN A 167 -9.97 8.29 4.07
CA ASN A 167 -9.49 9.64 4.30
C ASN A 167 -9.76 10.15 5.74
N GLY A 168 -10.34 9.32 6.61
CA GLY A 168 -10.69 9.74 7.97
C GLY A 168 -11.75 10.85 8.02
N ASN A 169 -12.63 10.94 7.02
CA ASN A 169 -13.66 11.97 6.98
C ASN A 169 -14.89 11.52 7.79
N LEU A 170 -14.89 11.87 9.08
CA LEU A 170 -15.99 11.54 9.99
C LEU A 170 -17.29 12.26 9.62
N ASP A 171 -17.23 13.48 9.08
CA ASP A 171 -18.42 14.26 8.73
C ASP A 171 -19.15 13.60 7.55
N ASP A 172 -18.43 13.23 6.49
CA ASP A 172 -19.00 12.46 5.38
C ASP A 172 -19.57 11.13 5.86
N MET A 173 -18.87 10.44 6.78
CA MET A 173 -19.33 9.17 7.34
C MET A 173 -20.66 9.32 8.10
N ARG A 174 -20.80 10.39 8.90
CA ARG A 174 -22.05 10.71 9.63
C ARG A 174 -23.19 11.00 8.67
N VAL A 175 -22.95 11.76 7.61
CA VAL A 175 -23.94 12.07 6.58
C VAL A 175 -24.42 10.79 5.88
N ILE A 176 -23.48 9.95 5.45
CA ILE A 176 -23.80 8.67 4.80
C ILE A 176 -24.60 7.77 5.74
N TYR A 177 -24.20 7.67 7.01
CA TYR A 177 -24.92 6.86 7.99
C TYR A 177 -26.35 7.36 8.23
N GLU A 178 -26.56 8.68 8.32
CA GLU A 178 -27.90 9.25 8.50
C GLU A 178 -28.80 8.98 7.29
N LEU A 179 -28.27 9.08 6.07
CA LEU A 179 -28.99 8.72 4.84
C LEU A 179 -29.42 7.24 4.86
N ILE A 180 -28.55 6.33 5.31
CA ILE A 180 -28.88 4.91 5.43
C ILE A 180 -29.94 4.69 6.51
N ARG A 181 -29.84 5.37 7.65
CA ARG A 181 -30.78 5.22 8.77
C ARG A 181 -32.21 5.60 8.40
N GLN A 182 -32.38 6.54 7.47
CA GLN A 182 -33.68 6.98 6.97
C GLN A 182 -34.25 6.05 5.90
N THR A 183 -33.40 5.21 5.29
CA THR A 183 -33.82 4.18 4.34
C THR A 183 -34.03 2.86 5.11
N ASP A 184 -35.27 2.56 5.47
CA ASP A 184 -35.60 1.30 6.16
C ASP A 184 -35.13 0.10 5.32
N PRO A 185 -34.19 -0.73 5.80
CA PRO A 185 -33.79 -1.92 5.06
C PRO A 185 -34.95 -2.90 5.07
N ASP A 186 -35.50 -3.09 3.88
CA ASP A 186 -36.58 -3.99 3.48
C ASP A 186 -36.72 -5.25 4.36
N ILE A 187 -37.96 -5.54 4.72
CA ILE A 187 -38.40 -6.67 5.54
C ILE A 187 -37.79 -7.96 4.97
N PRO A 188 -37.08 -8.79 5.78
CA PRO A 188 -36.53 -10.03 5.26
C PRO A 188 -37.68 -10.88 4.71
N ALA A 189 -37.65 -11.13 3.40
CA ALA A 189 -38.51 -12.13 2.78
C ALA A 189 -38.34 -13.44 3.57
N LYS A 190 -39.43 -14.20 3.75
CA LYS A 190 -39.33 -15.55 4.33
C LYS A 190 -38.45 -16.40 3.44
N ASP A 191 -37.18 -16.50 3.79
CA ASP A 191 -36.23 -17.37 3.10
C ASP A 191 -36.67 -18.81 3.32
N SER A 192 -36.69 -19.61 2.26
CA SER A 192 -36.90 -21.04 2.41
C SER A 192 -35.67 -21.69 3.06
N MET A 193 -35.85 -22.83 3.72
CA MET A 193 -34.75 -23.60 4.33
C MET A 193 -33.59 -23.87 3.35
N GLN A 194 -33.90 -24.11 2.07
CA GLN A 194 -32.89 -24.31 1.02
C GLN A 194 -32.13 -23.03 0.67
N MET A 195 -32.79 -21.87 0.68
CA MET A 195 -32.13 -20.58 0.46
C MET A 195 -31.18 -20.25 1.61
N LEU A 196 -31.61 -20.47 2.86
CA LEU A 196 -30.74 -20.26 4.03
C LEU A 196 -29.49 -21.14 4.02
N LYS A 197 -29.60 -22.41 3.58
CA LYS A 197 -28.43 -23.29 3.44
C LYS A 197 -27.44 -22.79 2.38
N LYS A 198 -27.93 -22.40 1.21
CA LYS A 198 -27.09 -21.81 0.16
C LYS A 198 -26.44 -20.50 0.60
N GLU A 199 -27.19 -19.68 1.32
CA GLU A 199 -26.68 -18.42 1.84
C GLU A 199 -25.59 -18.64 2.90
N LYS A 200 -25.78 -19.62 3.79
CA LYS A 200 -24.75 -20.04 4.75
C LYS A 200 -23.44 -20.43 4.04
N GLU A 201 -23.51 -21.32 3.05
CA GLU A 201 -22.34 -21.77 2.28
C GLU A 201 -21.65 -20.58 1.60
N ARG A 202 -22.43 -19.71 0.95
CA ARG A 202 -21.93 -18.49 0.29
C ARG A 202 -21.18 -17.58 1.25
N LEU A 203 -21.77 -17.27 2.41
CA LEU A 203 -21.17 -16.40 3.43
C LEU A 203 -19.90 -17.02 4.00
N GLN A 204 -19.88 -18.33 4.25
CA GLN A 204 -18.69 -19.03 4.74
C GLN A 204 -17.52 -18.94 3.76
N THR A 205 -17.75 -19.15 2.47
CA THR A 205 -16.71 -18.99 1.44
C THR A 205 -16.20 -17.55 1.38
N MET A 206 -17.08 -16.56 1.39
CA MET A 206 -16.69 -15.14 1.37
C MET A 206 -15.83 -14.75 2.59
N ILE A 207 -16.19 -15.24 3.79
CA ILE A 207 -15.41 -15.00 5.00
C ILE A 207 -14.01 -15.59 4.84
N GLN A 208 -13.90 -16.85 4.40
CA GLN A 208 -12.61 -17.52 4.19
C GLN A 208 -11.73 -16.78 3.19
N ASP A 209 -12.31 -16.30 2.08
CA ASP A 209 -11.58 -15.54 1.07
C ASP A 209 -11.04 -14.21 1.63
N ILE A 210 -11.85 -13.51 2.44
CA ILE A 210 -11.44 -12.24 3.06
C ILE A 210 -10.37 -12.49 4.14
N GLU A 211 -10.49 -13.54 4.94
CA GLU A 211 -9.47 -13.93 5.91
C GLU A 211 -8.13 -14.27 5.23
N ALA A 212 -8.18 -14.97 4.08
CA ALA A 212 -6.99 -15.22 3.26
C ALA A 212 -6.38 -13.92 2.72
N GLN A 213 -7.20 -12.96 2.30
CA GLN A 213 -6.73 -11.62 1.89
C GLN A 213 -6.06 -10.89 3.07
N ILE A 214 -6.67 -10.91 4.26
CA ILE A 214 -6.10 -10.31 5.47
C ILE A 214 -4.74 -10.91 5.79
N ASN A 215 -4.61 -12.24 5.73
CA ASN A 215 -3.33 -12.91 5.97
C ASN A 215 -2.29 -12.52 4.92
N THR A 216 -2.70 -12.42 3.65
CA THR A 216 -1.83 -11.96 2.56
C THR A 216 -1.36 -10.53 2.78
N ILE A 217 -2.25 -9.61 3.17
CA ILE A 217 -1.90 -8.21 3.49
C ILE A 217 -0.84 -8.16 4.58
N LYS A 218 -0.99 -8.95 5.66
CA LYS A 218 -0.04 -8.99 6.78
C LYS A 218 1.35 -9.54 6.40
N GLN A 219 1.44 -10.33 5.34
CA GLN A 219 2.69 -10.92 4.86
C GLN A 219 3.32 -10.19 3.67
N THR A 220 2.70 -9.09 3.21
CA THR A 220 3.16 -8.34 2.04
C THR A 220 3.45 -6.89 2.37
N TYR A 221 4.07 -6.20 1.42
CA TYR A 221 4.28 -4.75 1.51
C TYR A 221 2.93 -4.02 1.52
N PRO A 222 2.75 -2.97 2.35
CA PRO A 222 3.74 -2.38 3.26
C PRO A 222 3.71 -2.97 4.68
N TYR A 223 2.80 -3.89 5.01
CA TYR A 223 2.62 -4.37 6.39
C TYR A 223 3.90 -5.01 6.96
N ILE A 224 4.64 -5.76 6.15
CA ILE A 224 5.91 -6.38 6.58
C ILE A 224 6.96 -5.40 7.09
N LEU A 225 6.83 -4.10 6.77
CA LEU A 225 7.73 -3.06 7.25
C LEU A 225 7.53 -2.75 8.73
N LEU A 226 6.38 -3.13 9.30
CA LEU A 226 6.04 -2.91 10.70
C LEU A 226 7.11 -3.45 11.65
N LYS A 227 7.78 -4.56 11.29
CA LYS A 227 8.89 -5.11 12.08
C LYS A 227 10.05 -4.14 12.32
N TYR A 228 10.27 -3.19 11.40
CA TYR A 228 11.30 -2.15 11.53
C TYR A 228 10.81 -0.92 12.29
N LEU A 229 9.52 -0.80 12.54
CA LEU A 229 8.91 0.30 13.29
C LEU A 229 8.66 -0.10 14.75
N ASP A 230 8.29 -1.36 14.98
CA ASP A 230 8.00 -1.88 16.33
C ASP A 230 9.26 -2.29 17.12
N SER A 231 10.37 -2.54 16.42
CA SER A 231 11.63 -2.99 17.04
C SER A 231 12.77 -2.05 16.71
N GLU A 232 13.22 -1.31 17.74
CA GLU A 232 14.40 -0.45 17.63
C GLU A 232 15.66 -1.24 17.26
N VAL A 233 15.77 -2.52 17.65
CA VAL A 233 16.90 -3.38 17.26
C VAL A 233 16.91 -3.64 15.76
N GLU A 234 15.77 -4.05 15.18
CA GLU A 234 15.65 -4.32 13.74
C GLU A 234 15.81 -3.04 12.92
N LYS A 235 15.30 -1.91 13.43
CA LYS A 235 15.47 -0.58 12.85
C LYS A 235 16.95 -0.19 12.73
N HIS A 236 17.68 -0.23 13.84
CA HIS A 236 19.11 0.12 13.86
C HIS A 236 19.92 -0.80 12.95
N LYS A 237 19.67 -2.12 13.02
CA LYS A 237 20.31 -3.08 12.12
C LYS A 237 20.10 -2.73 10.64
N LYS A 238 18.86 -2.40 10.25
CA LYS A 238 18.53 -1.99 8.89
C LYS A 238 19.23 -0.69 8.48
N LEU A 239 19.31 0.29 9.38
CA LEU A 239 20.03 1.55 9.13
C LEU A 239 21.54 1.31 8.97
N ASP A 240 22.14 0.46 9.79
CA ASP A 240 23.55 0.08 9.69
C ASP A 240 23.85 -0.64 8.37
N GLU A 241 22.97 -1.56 7.96
CA GLU A 241 23.06 -2.24 6.65
C GLU A 241 23.04 -1.22 5.49
N ILE A 242 22.12 -0.25 5.54
CA ILE A 242 22.01 0.81 4.54
C ILE A 242 23.27 1.70 4.53
N ALA A 243 23.75 2.10 5.71
CA ALA A 243 24.94 2.95 5.84
C ALA A 243 26.20 2.25 5.34
N ALA A 244 26.36 0.96 5.63
CA ALA A 244 27.48 0.15 5.14
C ALA A 244 27.47 0.04 3.60
N LEU A 245 26.30 -0.18 3.00
CA LEU A 245 26.14 -0.18 1.54
C LEU A 245 26.48 1.17 0.94
N GLN A 246 25.95 2.25 1.50
CA GLN A 246 26.23 3.61 1.02
C GLN A 246 27.73 3.91 1.05
N LYS A 247 28.41 3.60 2.16
CA LYS A 247 29.85 3.80 2.30
C LYS A 247 30.64 3.00 1.26
N SER A 248 30.27 1.73 1.03
CA SER A 248 30.90 0.90 0.00
C SER A 248 30.75 1.51 -1.41
N TYR A 249 29.59 2.08 -1.73
CA TYR A 249 29.38 2.77 -3.00
C TYR A 249 30.17 4.08 -3.10
N GLU A 250 30.26 4.86 -2.03
CA GLU A 250 31.08 6.09 -1.99
C GLU A 250 32.56 5.80 -2.23
N GLU A 251 33.10 4.75 -1.62
CA GLU A 251 34.46 4.28 -1.86
C GLU A 251 34.65 3.83 -3.32
N ALA A 252 33.69 3.06 -3.86
CA ALA A 252 33.73 2.63 -5.25
C ALA A 252 33.65 3.80 -6.24
N ILE A 253 32.83 4.83 -5.96
CA ILE A 253 32.76 6.09 -6.73
C ILE A 253 34.13 6.75 -6.76
N LYS A 254 34.80 6.88 -5.60
CA LYS A 254 36.13 7.48 -5.52
C LYS A 254 37.12 6.74 -6.43
N THR A 255 37.15 5.41 -6.35
CA THR A 255 38.02 4.58 -7.21
C THR A 255 37.69 4.74 -8.70
N GLN A 256 36.41 4.81 -9.08
CA GLN A 256 36.03 5.04 -10.48
C GLN A 256 36.47 6.42 -10.97
N ASN A 257 36.32 7.47 -10.17
CA ASN A 257 36.75 8.81 -10.53
C ASN A 257 38.28 8.89 -10.72
N GLU A 258 39.06 8.30 -9.82
CA GLU A 258 40.52 8.21 -9.96
C GLU A 258 40.91 7.47 -11.25
N ARG A 259 40.20 6.38 -11.57
CA ARG A 259 40.42 5.62 -12.81
C ARG A 259 40.07 6.41 -14.06
N ILE A 260 38.95 7.13 -14.07
CA ILE A 260 38.57 8.00 -15.20
C ILE A 260 39.63 9.09 -15.38
N ALA A 261 40.07 9.74 -14.31
CA ALA A 261 41.12 10.76 -14.37
C ALA A 261 42.43 10.20 -14.96
N ALA A 262 42.85 9.01 -14.53
CA ALA A 262 44.03 8.34 -15.07
C ALA A 262 43.87 7.93 -16.55
N LEU A 263 42.67 7.55 -16.99
CA LEU A 263 42.40 7.19 -18.38
C LEU A 263 42.40 8.39 -19.31
N VAL A 264 41.90 9.53 -18.83
CA VAL A 264 41.74 10.79 -19.58
C VAL A 264 43.00 11.68 -19.52
N GLY A 265 43.88 11.52 -18.53
CA GLY A 265 44.97 12.43 -18.10
C GLY A 265 45.60 13.38 -19.14
N ASP A 266 45.82 14.65 -18.71
CA ASP A 266 46.52 15.84 -19.27
C ASP A 266 46.49 16.16 -20.78
N LYS A 267 46.10 15.24 -21.65
CA LYS A 267 45.83 15.54 -23.04
C LYS A 267 44.49 16.25 -23.09
N LYS A 268 44.52 17.51 -23.51
CA LYS A 268 43.36 18.20 -24.09
C LYS A 268 42.87 17.37 -25.27
N TRP A 269 41.99 16.41 -25.01
CA TRP A 269 41.21 15.77 -26.05
C TRP A 269 40.22 16.83 -26.51
N GLU A 270 40.29 17.16 -27.80
CA GLU A 270 39.65 18.33 -28.37
C GLU A 270 38.17 18.34 -28.03
N ILE A 271 37.77 19.37 -27.28
CA ILE A 271 36.40 19.86 -27.25
C ILE A 271 36.18 20.43 -28.66
N LEU A 272 35.63 19.63 -29.56
CA LEU A 272 35.09 20.10 -30.84
C LEU A 272 33.62 20.43 -30.66
#